data_AF-A0A2E4YW97-F1
#
_entry.id   AF-A0A2E4YW97-F1
#
_cell.length_a   1.000
_cell.length_b   1.000
_cell.length_c   1.000
_cell.angle_alpha   90.00
_cell.angle_beta   90.00
_cell.angle_gamma   90.00
#
_symmetry.space_group_name_H-M   'P 1'
#
loop_
_entity.id
_entity.type
_entity.pdbx_description
1 polymer ?
#
loop_
_entity_poly.entity_id
_entity_poly.type
_entity_poly.pdbx_seq_one_letter_code
_entity_poly.pdbx_strand_id
1 'polypeptide(L)' 'MSEATRRHETIHFQQQLELLFVGQWILYGSFWLWGLIKYRDGKLAYRESPFEREAYRNEMDIDYLASRPRFNWVRYIRG' A
#
# COMPACT_ATOMS: atom_id res chain seq x y z
N MET A 1 4.60 -1.72 19.30
CA MET A 1 4.22 -1.15 17.98
C MET A 1 4.00 0.34 18.16
N SER A 2 4.56 1.19 17.31
CA SER A 2 4.32 2.64 17.39
C SER A 2 2.95 3.00 16.80
N GLU A 3 2.45 4.21 17.07
CA GLU A 3 1.20 4.70 16.47
C GLU A 3 1.30 4.84 14.95
N ALA A 4 2.47 5.16 14.42
CA ALA A 4 2.72 5.20 12.99
C ALA A 4 2.57 3.80 12.37
N THR A 5 3.23 2.79 12.95
CA THR A 5 3.08 1.40 12.50
C THR A 5 1.63 0.94 12.61
N ARG A 6 0.91 1.30 13.69
CA ARG A 6 -0.52 0.94 13.81
C ARG A 6 -1.37 1.53 12.67
N ARG A 7 -1.12 2.77 12.27
CA ARG A 7 -1.82 3.41 11.13
C ARG A 7 -1.45 2.76 9.81
N HIS A 8 -0.16 2.50 9.58
CA HIS A 8 0.35 1.79 8.41
C HIS A 8 -0.38 0.45 8.20
N GLU A 9 -0.42 -0.39 9.24
CA GLU A 9 -1.13 -1.67 9.19
C GLU A 9 -2.64 -1.51 9.02
N THR A 10 -3.24 -0.46 9.59
CA THR A 10 -4.67 -0.19 9.42
C THR A 10 -4.99 0.22 7.98
N ILE A 11 -4.11 0.98 7.32
CA ILE A 11 -4.25 1.31 5.89
C ILE A 11 -4.22 0.02 5.05
N HIS A 12 -3.29 -0.90 5.32
CA HIS A 12 -3.24 -2.19 4.64
C HIS A 12 -4.50 -3.03 4.85
N PHE A 13 -5.04 -3.03 6.06
CA PHE A 13 -6.30 -3.72 6.33
C PHE A 13 -7.47 -3.13 5.51
N GLN A 14 -7.54 -1.81 5.38
CA GLN A 14 -8.55 -1.17 4.52
C GLN A 14 -8.37 -1.54 3.03
N GLN A 15 -7.13 -1.57 2.54
CA GLN A 15 -6.82 -2.02 1.17
C GLN A 15 -7.23 -3.49 0.94
N GLN A 16 -7.00 -4.36 1.93
CA GLN A 16 -7.43 -5.75 1.89
C GLN A 16 -8.95 -5.87 1.81
N LEU A 17 -9.70 -5.10 2.61
CA LEU A 17 -11.17 -5.07 2.57
C LEU A 17 -11.68 -4.57 1.20
N GLU A 18 -11.07 -3.52 0.65
CA GLU A 18 -11.39 -2.99 -0.68
C GLU A 18 -11.24 -4.04 -1.80
N LEU A 19 -10.30 -4.96 -1.63
CA LEU A 19 -9.97 -6.00 -2.61
C LEU A 19 -10.46 -7.39 -2.23
N LEU A 20 -11.39 -7.50 -1.27
CA LEU A 20 -11.96 -8.76 -0.79
C LEU A 20 -10.89 -9.79 -0.36
N PHE A 21 -9.74 -9.32 0.13
CA PHE A 21 -8.52 -10.06 0.46
C PHE A 21 -7.85 -10.80 -0.71
N VAL A 22 -8.61 -11.51 -1.54
CA VAL A 22 -8.08 -12.27 -2.70
C VAL A 22 -7.48 -11.32 -3.72
N GLY A 23 -8.15 -10.20 -4.02
CA GLY A 23 -7.63 -9.20 -4.94
C GLY A 23 -6.34 -8.55 -4.44
N GLN A 24 -6.16 -8.43 -3.12
CA GLN A 24 -4.93 -7.90 -2.53
C GLN A 24 -3.74 -8.75 -2.95
N TRP A 25 -3.79 -10.06 -2.75
CA TRP A 25 -2.67 -10.95 -3.07
C TRP A 25 -2.34 -10.97 -4.56
N ILE A 26 -3.36 -10.96 -5.43
CA ILE A 26 -3.17 -10.93 -6.89
C ILE A 26 -2.49 -9.63 -7.33
N LEU A 27 -3.00 -8.48 -6.90
CA LEU A 27 -2.44 -7.18 -7.30
C LEU A 27 -1.08 -6.93 -6.66
N TYR A 28 -0.91 -7.28 -5.40
CA TYR A 28 0.35 -7.15 -4.70
C TYR A 28 1.47 -7.94 -5.39
N GLY A 29 1.21 -9.21 -5.71
CA GLY A 29 2.13 -10.03 -6.48
C GLY A 29 2.42 -9.44 -7.86
N SER A 30 1.39 -8.93 -8.55
CA SER A 30 1.54 -8.32 -9.88
C SER A 30 2.40 -7.05 -9.86
N PHE A 31 2.16 -6.15 -8.91
CA PHE A 31 2.97 -4.93 -8.75
C PHE A 31 4.41 -5.24 -8.34
N TRP A 32 4.60 -6.20 -7.45
CA TRP A 32 5.93 -6.62 -7.03
C TRP A 32 6.72 -7.26 -8.18
N LEU A 33 6.10 -8.14 -8.99
CA LEU A 33 6.73 -8.74 -10.17
C LEU A 33 7.10 -7.68 -11.21
N TRP A 34 6.19 -6.73 -11.48
CA TRP A 34 6.50 -5.61 -12.37
C TRP A 34 7.66 -4.75 -11.84
N GLY A 35 7.64 -4.43 -10.54
CA GLY A 35 8.72 -3.72 -9.86
C GLY A 35 10.04 -4.47 -9.91
N LEU A 36 10.03 -5.81 -9.78
CA LEU A 36 11.23 -6.63 -9.91
C LEU A 36 11.85 -6.52 -11.31
N ILE A 37 11.02 -6.55 -12.36
CA ILE A 37 11.50 -6.40 -13.74
C ILE A 37 12.08 -5.00 -13.94
N LYS A 38 11.41 -3.97 -13.41
CA LYS A 38 11.81 -2.56 -13.57
C LYS A 38 13.06 -2.18 -12.77
N TYR A 39 13.09 -2.54 -11.49
CA TYR A 39 14.10 -2.08 -10.54
C TYR A 39 15.21 -3.09 -10.30
N ARG A 40 14.98 -4.37 -10.63
CA ARG A 40 15.92 -5.49 -10.36
C ARG A 40 16.30 -5.63 -8.89
N ASP A 41 15.49 -5.08 -8.00
CA ASP A 41 15.65 -5.11 -6.55
C ASP A 41 14.29 -5.38 -5.91
N GLY A 42 14.18 -6.49 -5.18
CA GLY A 42 12.93 -6.92 -4.54
C GLY A 42 12.50 -6.04 -3.38
N LYS A 43 13.44 -5.41 -2.66
CA LYS A 43 13.12 -4.46 -1.58
C LYS A 43 12.59 -3.15 -2.15
N LEU A 44 13.20 -2.69 -3.25
CA LEU A 44 12.70 -1.50 -3.94
C LEU A 44 11.33 -1.77 -4.59
N ALA A 45 11.16 -2.93 -5.25
CA ALA A 45 9.88 -3.34 -5.81
C ALA A 45 8.76 -3.42 -4.76
N TYR A 46 9.07 -3.93 -3.57
CA TYR A 46 8.17 -3.92 -2.41
C TYR A 46 7.76 -2.48 -2.07
N ARG A 47 8.74 -1.59 -1.79
CA ARG A 47 8.47 -0.22 -1.34
C ARG A 47 7.74 0.64 -2.38
N GLU A 48 7.95 0.35 -3.67
CA GLU A 48 7.32 1.06 -4.77
C GLU A 48 5.90 0.54 -5.10
N SER A 49 5.45 -0.54 -4.44
CA SER A 49 4.07 -0.99 -4.54
C SER A 49 3.10 0.12 -4.15
N PRO A 50 2.02 0.39 -4.92
CA PRO A 50 1.07 1.46 -4.61
C PRO A 50 0.48 1.36 -3.19
N PHE A 51 0.35 0.12 -2.69
CA PHE A 51 -0.12 -0.17 -1.34
C PHE A 51 0.83 0.35 -0.26
N GLU A 52 2.13 0.03 -0.38
CA GLU A 52 3.20 0.49 0.51
C GLU A 52 3.38 2.00 0.41
N ARG A 53 3.35 2.53 -0.81
CA ARG A 53 3.47 3.97 -1.06
C ARG A 53 2.37 4.76 -0.38
N GLU A 54 1.14 4.27 -0.42
CA GLU A 54 0.05 4.89 0.34
C GLU A 54 0.30 4.80 1.84
N ALA A 55 0.65 3.61 2.36
CA ALA A 55 0.82 3.39 3.79
C ALA A 55 1.96 4.26 4.36
N TYR A 56 3.16 4.19 3.77
CA TYR A 56 4.31 4.99 4.21
C TYR A 56 4.10 6.51 4.09
N ARG A 57 3.40 6.98 3.05
CA ARG A 57 3.18 8.43 2.89
C ARG A 57 2.21 9.00 3.91
N ASN A 58 1.30 8.19 4.44
CA ASN A 58 0.23 8.65 5.33
C ASN A 58 0.34 8.09 6.75
N GLU A 59 1.31 7.23 7.07
CA GLU A 59 1.47 6.63 8.41
C GLU A 59 1.76 7.67 9.50
N MET A 60 2.19 8.88 9.13
CA MET A 60 2.44 9.99 10.06
C MET A 60 1.26 10.97 10.18
N ASP A 61 0.29 10.91 9.27
CA ASP A 61 -0.95 11.69 9.35
C ASP A 61 -1.96 11.03 10.31
N ILE A 62 -2.25 11.71 11.42
CA ILE A 62 -3.09 11.18 12.51
C ILE A 62 -4.57 11.09 12.13
N ASP A 63 -5.00 11.91 11.17
CA ASP A 63 -6.40 12.05 10.75
C ASP A 63 -6.68 11.30 9.44
N TYR A 64 -5.64 10.73 8.82
CA TYR A 64 -5.77 10.04 7.53
C TYR A 64 -6.81 8.92 7.56
N LEU A 65 -6.81 8.07 8.58
CA LEU A 65 -7.75 6.94 8.66
C LEU A 65 -9.21 7.38 8.70
N ALA A 66 -9.51 8.56 9.27
CA ALA A 66 -10.87 9.09 9.34
C ALA A 66 -11.35 9.66 8.00
N SER A 67 -10.44 10.13 7.16
CA SER A 67 -10.74 10.82 5.89
C SER A 67 -10.31 10.05 4.64
N ARG A 68 -9.68 8.86 4.80
CA ARG A 68 -9.13 8.05 3.71
C ARG A 68 -10.22 7.67 2.70
N PRO A 69 -10.11 8.10 1.43
CA PRO A 69 -11.02 7.66 0.38
C PRO A 69 -10.91 6.15 0.12
N ARG A 70 -12.01 5.51 -0.28
CA ARG A 70 -11.94 4.13 -0.76
C ARG A 70 -11.11 4.04 -2.04
N PHE A 71 -10.30 2.99 -2.14
CA PHE A 71 -9.39 2.71 -3.24
C PHE A 71 -8.33 3.79 -3.47
N ASN A 72 -7.96 4.57 -2.43
CA ASN A 72 -7.00 5.67 -2.58
C ASN A 72 -5.61 5.21 -3.04
N TRP A 73 -5.22 3.94 -2.79
CA TRP A 73 -4.00 3.31 -3.29
C TRP A 73 -3.83 3.42 -4.82
N VAL A 74 -4.93 3.51 -5.59
CA VAL A 74 -4.89 3.67 -7.06
C VAL A 74 -4.15 4.93 -7.48
N ARG A 75 -4.22 6.00 -6.68
CA ARG A 75 -3.49 7.26 -6.94
C ARG A 75 -1.97 7.10 -6.87
N TYR A 76 -1.49 6.05 -6.21
CA TYR A 76 -0.07 5.76 -6.02
C TYR A 76 0.49 4.81 -7.09
N ILE A 77 -0.31 4.42 -8.10
CA ILE A 77 0.15 3.65 -9.26
C ILE A 77 1.06 4.47 -10.19
N ARG A 78 0.80 5.78 -10.32
CA ARG A 78 1.52 6.67 -11.26
C ARG A 78 2.50 7.64 -10.61
N GLY A 79 2.82 7.45 -9.34
CA GLY A 79 3.72 8.37 -8.65
C GLY A 79 5.18 8.09 -8.92
#